data_AF-U6G9B5-F1
#
_entry.id   AF-U6G9B5-F1
#
_cell.length_a   1.000
_cell.length_b   1.000
_cell.length_c   1.000
_cell.angle_alpha   90.00
_cell.angle_beta   90.00
_cell.angle_gamma   90.00
#
_symmetry.space_group_name_H-M   'P 1'
#
loop_
_entity.id
_entity.type
_entity.pdbx_description
1 polymer ?
#
loop_
_entity_poly.entity_id
_entity_poly.type
_entity_poly.pdbx_seq_one_letter_code
_entity_poly.pdbx_strand_id
1 'polypeptide(L)'
;MGAACGKNKAKEPKRADPKELEEKKRKEEEEKAAAEAAAREAEQRAKAEAARAEAEAAEAKAREEEEKAKAEQEAAAAAAAAAAAAEQARQAEEEARRQKEEDERRVADEQRRAQEQAREPEIVEKPAEEQAVEQPEELQIGEKEKQPAAEDIASEATMETSRPLRKVSEPDHGAAQAGRKIRTVTPCDMTAVDETSMYVSKRCGCDIGEEHNENSCPVCRCIDLSDAPLLN
;
A
#
# COMPACT_ATOMS: atom_id res chain seq x y z
N MET A 1 39.43 -96.14 -37.23
CA MET A 1 38.10 -96.37 -37.85
C MET A 1 37.17 -96.85 -36.74
N GLY A 2 36.03 -96.26 -36.41
CA GLY A 2 35.34 -95.05 -36.87
C GLY A 2 34.34 -94.65 -35.77
N ALA A 3 34.22 -93.35 -35.53
CA ALA A 3 33.32 -92.75 -34.55
C ALA A 3 31.85 -92.99 -34.94
N ALA A 4 31.07 -93.61 -34.05
CA ALA A 4 29.63 -93.69 -34.21
C ALA A 4 28.99 -92.47 -33.53
N CYS A 5 28.73 -91.42 -34.30
CA CYS A 5 27.86 -90.32 -33.95
C CYS A 5 26.50 -90.85 -33.45
N GLY A 6 26.23 -90.72 -32.16
CA GLY A 6 24.90 -90.85 -31.59
C GLY A 6 23.99 -89.76 -32.18
N LYS A 7 23.20 -90.13 -33.18
CA LYS A 7 22.19 -89.26 -33.80
C LYS A 7 21.17 -88.88 -32.73
N ASN A 8 21.23 -87.64 -32.25
CA ASN A 8 20.16 -87.01 -31.49
C ASN A 8 18.89 -87.02 -32.36
N LYS A 9 17.96 -87.94 -32.05
CA LYS A 9 16.58 -87.84 -32.53
C LYS A 9 15.90 -86.70 -31.77
N ALA A 10 16.10 -85.46 -32.22
CA ALA A 10 15.23 -84.37 -31.83
C ALA A 10 13.81 -84.76 -32.24
N LYS A 11 12.92 -84.99 -31.26
CA LYS A 11 11.49 -85.18 -31.50
C LYS A 11 10.98 -83.94 -32.23
N GLU A 12 10.37 -84.14 -33.40
CA GLU A 12 9.63 -83.07 -34.08
C GLU A 12 8.59 -82.50 -33.10
N PRO A 13 8.50 -81.17 -32.94
CA PRO A 13 7.48 -80.58 -32.07
C PRO A 13 6.11 -80.93 -32.63
N LYS A 14 5.27 -81.58 -31.81
CA LYS A 14 3.86 -81.82 -32.12
C LYS A 14 3.22 -80.46 -32.43
N ARG A 15 2.63 -80.32 -33.62
CA ARG A 15 1.86 -79.13 -33.98
C ARG A 15 0.69 -79.01 -33.00
N ALA A 16 0.52 -77.83 -32.40
CA ALA A 16 -0.58 -77.56 -31.47
C ALA A 16 -1.93 -77.77 -32.17
N ASP A 17 -2.89 -78.32 -31.45
CA ASP A 17 -4.23 -78.58 -31.97
C ASP A 17 -4.95 -77.26 -32.29
N PRO A 18 -5.61 -77.14 -33.47
CA PRO A 18 -6.21 -75.88 -33.92
C PRO A 18 -7.28 -75.33 -32.96
N LYS A 19 -7.95 -76.20 -32.21
CA LYS A 19 -8.95 -75.82 -31.20
C LYS A 19 -8.33 -75.16 -29.97
N GLU A 20 -7.14 -75.61 -29.54
CA GLU A 20 -6.43 -75.00 -28.40
C GLU A 20 -5.90 -73.61 -28.75
N LEU A 21 -5.52 -73.40 -30.02
CA LEU A 21 -5.11 -72.08 -30.52
C LEU A 21 -6.28 -71.09 -30.56
N GLU A 22 -7.49 -71.54 -30.87
CA GLU A 22 -8.69 -70.70 -30.88
C GLU A 22 -9.15 -70.33 -29.46
N GLU A 23 -9.16 -71.30 -28.53
CA GLU A 23 -9.48 -71.03 -27.12
C GLU A 23 -8.46 -70.08 -26.48
N LYS A 24 -7.16 -70.24 -26.80
CA LYS A 24 -6.11 -69.34 -26.33
C LYS A 24 -6.31 -67.92 -26.85
N LYS A 25 -6.66 -67.74 -28.13
CA LYS A 25 -6.97 -66.42 -28.71
C LYS A 25 -8.17 -65.78 -28.04
N ARG A 26 -9.24 -66.55 -27.78
CA ARG A 26 -10.42 -66.03 -27.08
C ARG A 26 -10.10 -65.56 -25.66
N LYS A 27 -9.29 -66.33 -24.91
CA LYS A 27 -8.83 -65.92 -23.57
C LYS A 27 -7.95 -64.66 -23.61
N GLU A 28 -7.07 -64.56 -24.60
CA GLU A 28 -6.22 -63.37 -24.79
C GLU A 28 -7.04 -62.12 -25.17
N GLU A 29 -8.07 -62.27 -26.01
CA GLU A 29 -9.00 -61.18 -26.35
C GLU A 29 -9.86 -60.75 -25.15
N GLU A 30 -10.32 -61.70 -24.33
CA GLU A 30 -11.08 -61.41 -23.10
C GLU A 30 -10.20 -60.70 -22.05
N GLU A 31 -8.96 -61.17 -21.86
CA GLU A 31 -8.00 -60.53 -20.95
C GLU A 31 -7.62 -59.12 -21.43
N LYS A 32 -7.44 -58.94 -22.74
CA LYS A 32 -7.18 -57.62 -23.33
C LYS A 32 -8.37 -56.67 -23.17
N ALA A 33 -9.60 -57.16 -23.36
CA ALA A 33 -10.80 -56.36 -23.14
C ALA A 33 -10.99 -55.99 -21.67
N ALA A 34 -10.71 -56.91 -20.74
CA ALA A 34 -10.73 -56.64 -19.31
C ALA A 34 -9.65 -55.63 -18.89
N ALA A 35 -8.44 -55.73 -19.44
CA ALA A 35 -7.36 -54.78 -19.19
C ALA A 35 -7.71 -53.38 -19.72
N GLU A 36 -8.31 -53.27 -20.91
CA GLU A 36 -8.75 -51.99 -21.47
C GLU A 36 -9.89 -51.37 -20.65
N ALA A 37 -10.86 -52.18 -20.19
CA ALA A 37 -11.92 -51.71 -19.32
C ALA A 37 -11.37 -51.19 -17.97
N ALA A 38 -10.44 -51.92 -17.36
CA ALA A 38 -9.76 -51.50 -16.13
C ALA A 38 -8.95 -50.22 -16.31
N ALA A 39 -8.26 -50.06 -17.45
CA ALA A 39 -7.52 -48.84 -17.78
C ALA A 39 -8.46 -47.63 -17.93
N ARG A 40 -9.60 -47.80 -18.62
CA ARG A 40 -10.62 -46.74 -18.75
C ARG A 40 -11.23 -46.37 -17.41
N GLU A 41 -11.50 -47.34 -16.54
CA GLU A 41 -12.03 -47.07 -15.21
C GLU A 41 -11.00 -46.32 -14.33
N ALA A 42 -9.73 -46.72 -14.39
CA ALA A 42 -8.65 -46.03 -13.69
C ALA A 42 -8.50 -44.58 -14.18
N GLU A 43 -8.58 -44.35 -15.49
CA GLU A 43 -8.53 -43.00 -16.07
C GLU A 43 -9.73 -42.14 -15.63
N GLN A 44 -10.94 -42.71 -15.60
CA GLN A 44 -12.13 -42.00 -15.12
C GLN A 44 -12.03 -41.65 -13.64
N ARG A 45 -11.51 -42.56 -12.80
CA ARG A 45 -11.27 -42.29 -11.38
C ARG A 45 -10.23 -41.19 -11.19
N ALA A 46 -9.12 -41.23 -11.92
CA ALA A 46 -8.09 -40.19 -11.87
C ALA A 46 -8.64 -38.82 -12.31
N LYS A 47 -9.45 -38.78 -13.36
CA LYS A 47 -10.14 -37.54 -13.81
C LYS A 47 -11.12 -37.00 -12.76
N ALA A 48 -11.89 -37.88 -12.13
CA ALA A 48 -12.83 -37.49 -11.08
C ALA A 48 -12.11 -36.97 -9.82
N GLU A 49 -10.97 -37.57 -9.45
CA GLU A 49 -10.15 -37.12 -8.34
C GLU A 49 -9.50 -35.76 -8.63
N ALA A 50 -8.93 -35.58 -9.83
CA ALA A 50 -8.39 -34.30 -10.26
C ALA A 50 -9.44 -33.18 -10.26
N ALA A 51 -10.65 -33.45 -10.75
CA ALA A 51 -11.76 -32.49 -10.73
C ALA A 51 -12.20 -32.13 -9.30
N ARG A 52 -12.17 -33.10 -8.36
CA ARG A 52 -12.47 -32.83 -6.94
C ARG A 52 -11.38 -31.97 -6.30
N ALA A 53 -10.11 -32.28 -6.56
CA ALA A 53 -8.99 -31.50 -6.05
C ALA A 53 -9.01 -30.05 -6.60
N GLU A 54 -9.36 -29.87 -7.87
CA GLU A 54 -9.51 -28.54 -8.47
C GLU A 54 -10.68 -27.77 -7.84
N ALA A 55 -11.83 -28.43 -7.62
CA ALA A 55 -12.98 -27.81 -6.97
C ALA A 55 -12.67 -27.39 -5.52
N GLU A 56 -11.97 -28.23 -4.75
CA GLU A 56 -11.56 -27.91 -3.38
C GLU A 56 -10.55 -26.75 -3.35
N ALA A 57 -9.58 -26.73 -4.27
CA ALA A 57 -8.64 -25.62 -4.39
C ALA A 57 -9.32 -24.30 -4.80
N ALA A 58 -10.33 -24.36 -5.68
CA ALA A 58 -11.12 -23.19 -6.06
C ALA A 58 -11.97 -22.68 -4.89
N GLU A 59 -12.59 -23.57 -4.11
CA GLU A 59 -13.35 -23.20 -2.92
C GLU A 59 -12.46 -22.59 -1.84
N ALA A 60 -11.27 -23.15 -1.61
CA ALA A 60 -10.31 -22.60 -0.65
C ALA A 60 -9.89 -21.17 -1.04
N LYS A 61 -9.59 -20.93 -2.32
CA LYS A 61 -9.26 -19.59 -2.83
C LYS A 61 -10.44 -18.62 -2.69
N ALA A 62 -11.66 -19.05 -2.98
CA ALA A 62 -12.85 -18.22 -2.83
C ALA A 62 -13.07 -17.82 -1.36
N ARG A 63 -12.86 -18.73 -0.42
CA ARG A 63 -12.94 -18.43 1.02
C ARG A 63 -11.86 -17.45 1.48
N GLU A 64 -10.62 -17.62 1.01
CA GLU A 64 -9.51 -16.70 1.31
C GLU A 64 -9.79 -15.29 0.76
N GLU A 65 -10.31 -15.19 -0.47
CA GLU A 65 -10.70 -13.91 -1.07
C GLU A 65 -11.86 -13.26 -0.32
N GLU A 66 -12.87 -14.02 0.11
CA GLU A 66 -13.99 -13.52 0.92
C GLU A 66 -13.50 -12.99 2.28
N GLU A 67 -12.62 -13.72 2.96
CA GLU A 67 -12.04 -13.29 4.24
C GLU A 67 -11.22 -12.01 4.06
N LYS A 68 -10.41 -11.93 3.00
CA LYS A 68 -9.64 -10.73 2.68
C LYS A 68 -10.55 -9.54 2.37
N ALA A 69 -11.59 -9.73 1.58
CA ALA A 69 -12.56 -8.67 1.26
C ALA A 69 -13.29 -8.18 2.52
N LYS A 70 -13.65 -9.10 3.43
CA LYS A 70 -14.26 -8.74 4.71
C LYS A 70 -13.30 -7.97 5.61
N ALA A 71 -12.04 -8.38 5.71
CA ALA A 71 -11.02 -7.68 6.46
C ALA A 71 -10.75 -6.27 5.90
N GLU A 72 -10.73 -6.12 4.58
CA GLU A 72 -10.59 -4.82 3.92
C GLU A 72 -11.78 -3.90 4.20
N GLN A 73 -13.01 -4.42 4.15
CA GLN A 73 -14.21 -3.66 4.50
C GLN A 73 -14.23 -3.23 5.97
N GLU A 74 -13.81 -4.12 6.87
CA GLU A 74 -13.72 -3.80 8.30
C GLU A 74 -12.66 -2.72 8.57
N ALA A 75 -11.49 -2.84 7.93
CA ALA A 75 -10.44 -1.83 8.01
C ALA A 75 -10.90 -0.46 7.46
N ALA A 76 -11.60 -0.45 6.32
CA ALA A 76 -12.18 0.75 5.74
C ALA A 76 -13.25 1.38 6.65
N ALA A 77 -14.11 0.58 7.25
CA ALA A 77 -15.13 1.04 8.20
C ALA A 77 -14.49 1.61 9.48
N ALA A 78 -13.44 0.97 10.01
CA ALA A 78 -12.69 1.47 11.16
C ALA A 78 -11.98 2.79 10.85
N ALA A 79 -11.37 2.93 9.68
CA ALA A 79 -10.75 4.16 9.24
C ALA A 79 -11.78 5.30 9.07
N ALA A 80 -12.94 5.02 8.47
CA ALA A 80 -14.03 5.98 8.34
C ALA A 80 -14.59 6.42 9.70
N ALA A 81 -14.76 5.49 10.65
CA ALA A 81 -15.20 5.80 12.00
C ALA A 81 -14.18 6.66 12.76
N ALA A 82 -12.89 6.36 12.61
CA ALA A 82 -11.81 7.17 13.20
C ALA A 82 -11.76 8.58 12.60
N ALA A 83 -11.95 8.72 11.28
CA ALA A 83 -12.02 10.01 10.61
C ALA A 83 -13.23 10.84 11.10
N ALA A 84 -14.40 10.22 11.21
CA ALA A 84 -15.60 10.86 11.73
C ALA A 84 -15.43 11.30 13.20
N ALA A 85 -14.82 10.47 14.05
CA ALA A 85 -14.52 10.83 15.43
C ALA A 85 -13.53 12.01 15.52
N ALA A 86 -12.51 12.03 14.66
CA ALA A 86 -11.56 13.14 14.59
C ALA A 86 -12.18 14.45 14.09
N GLU A 87 -13.19 14.37 13.22
CA GLU A 87 -13.97 15.54 12.79
C GLU A 87 -14.87 16.06 13.93
N GLN A 88 -15.59 15.16 14.60
CA GLN A 88 -16.41 15.51 15.76
C GLN A 88 -15.58 16.15 16.88
N ALA A 89 -14.38 15.64 17.14
CA ALA A 89 -13.46 16.23 18.12
C ALA A 89 -13.06 17.66 17.74
N ARG A 90 -12.78 17.91 16.45
CA ARG A 90 -12.47 19.26 15.95
C ARG A 90 -13.66 20.21 16.06
N GLN A 91 -14.87 19.75 15.73
CA GLN A 91 -16.08 20.54 15.89
C GLN A 91 -16.35 20.88 17.36
N ALA A 92 -16.19 19.92 18.27
CA ALA A 92 -16.35 20.14 19.71
C ALA A 92 -15.30 21.12 20.28
N GLU A 93 -14.04 21.05 19.83
CA GLU A 93 -13.00 22.00 20.21
C GLU A 93 -13.32 23.41 19.70
N GLU A 94 -13.78 23.55 18.46
CA GLU A 94 -14.17 24.83 17.90
C GLU A 94 -15.37 25.44 18.64
N GLU A 95 -16.38 24.62 18.94
CA GLU A 95 -17.55 25.07 19.70
C GLU A 95 -17.15 25.51 21.11
N ALA A 96 -16.30 24.74 21.80
CA ALA A 96 -15.78 25.11 23.11
C ALA A 96 -14.97 26.42 23.06
N ARG A 97 -14.24 26.67 21.97
CA ARG A 97 -13.54 27.96 21.77
C ARG A 97 -14.52 29.12 21.60
N ARG A 98 -15.59 28.92 20.81
CA ARG A 98 -16.64 29.94 20.63
C ARG A 98 -17.36 30.27 21.93
N GLN A 99 -17.68 29.27 22.74
CA GLN A 99 -18.32 29.46 24.04
C GLN A 99 -17.42 30.26 24.99
N LYS A 100 -16.11 29.93 25.05
CA LYS A 100 -15.15 30.71 25.86
C LYS A 100 -15.05 32.17 25.42
N GLU A 101 -14.98 32.44 24.11
CA GLU A 101 -14.94 33.82 23.61
C GLU A 101 -16.24 34.58 23.94
N GLU A 102 -17.40 33.92 23.85
CA GLU A 102 -18.67 34.54 24.22
C GLU A 102 -18.74 34.85 25.72
N ASP A 103 -18.30 33.92 26.58
CA ASP A 103 -18.24 34.13 28.03
C ASP A 103 -17.29 35.27 28.40
N GLU A 104 -16.11 35.35 27.76
CA GLU A 104 -15.17 36.48 27.94
C GLU A 104 -15.81 37.82 27.53
N ARG A 105 -16.56 37.85 26.41
CA ARG A 105 -17.31 39.04 25.98
C ARG A 105 -18.38 39.44 26.99
N ARG A 106 -19.11 38.46 27.56
CA ARG A 106 -20.14 38.73 28.59
C ARG A 106 -19.52 39.29 29.86
N VAL A 107 -18.43 38.71 30.34
CA VAL A 107 -17.70 39.20 31.53
C VAL A 107 -17.15 40.60 31.29
N ALA A 108 -16.59 40.89 30.11
CA ALA A 108 -16.11 42.23 29.76
C ALA A 108 -17.24 43.27 29.68
N ASP A 109 -18.41 42.91 29.14
CA ASP A 109 -19.59 43.79 29.12
C ASP A 109 -20.10 44.08 30.53
N GLU A 110 -20.16 43.07 31.39
CA GLU A 110 -20.57 43.21 32.80
C GLU A 110 -19.60 44.11 33.58
N GLN A 111 -18.29 43.93 33.40
CA GLN A 111 -17.29 44.81 34.00
C GLN A 111 -17.42 46.26 33.52
N ARG A 112 -17.70 46.49 32.22
CA ARG A 112 -17.92 47.83 31.69
C ARG A 112 -19.14 48.49 32.33
N ARG A 113 -20.28 47.77 32.42
CA ARG A 113 -21.50 48.27 33.07
C ARG A 113 -21.27 48.59 34.55
N ALA A 114 -20.53 47.74 35.27
CA ALA A 114 -20.19 47.98 36.67
C ALA A 114 -19.30 49.23 36.84
N GLN A 115 -18.33 49.43 35.95
CA GLN A 115 -17.48 50.63 35.95
C GLN A 115 -18.27 51.91 35.62
N GLU A 116 -19.21 51.85 34.67
CA GLU A 116 -20.10 52.99 34.35
C GLU A 116 -20.97 53.37 35.56
N GLN A 117 -21.60 52.39 36.22
CA GLN A 117 -22.41 52.64 37.42
C GLN A 117 -21.59 53.20 38.59
N ALA A 118 -20.33 52.78 38.74
CA ALA A 118 -19.44 53.32 39.77
C ALA A 118 -18.97 54.75 39.49
N ARG A 119 -19.04 55.22 38.23
CA ARG A 119 -18.59 56.55 37.79
C ARG A 119 -19.72 57.60 37.77
N GLU A 120 -20.98 57.16 37.68
CA GLU A 120 -22.16 58.04 37.73
C GLU A 120 -22.32 58.92 38.99
N PRO A 121 -21.90 58.53 40.22
CA PRO A 121 -22.03 59.42 41.38
C PRO A 121 -21.01 60.57 41.44
N GLU A 122 -19.96 60.61 40.61
CA GLU A 122 -18.93 61.68 40.65
C GLU A 122 -19.31 62.95 39.85
N ILE A 123 -20.38 62.93 39.05
CA ILE A 123 -20.79 64.06 38.19
C ILE A 123 -21.81 64.98 38.89
N VAL A 124 -22.37 64.59 40.04
CA VAL A 124 -23.37 65.41 40.76
C VAL A 124 -22.76 66.38 41.79
N GLU A 125 -21.46 66.29 42.13
CA GLU A 125 -20.78 67.19 43.07
C GLU A 125 -19.56 67.94 42.49
N LYS A 126 -19.68 68.50 41.28
CA LYS A 126 -18.84 69.64 40.88
C LYS A 126 -19.73 70.82 40.49
N PRO A 127 -19.93 71.82 41.37
CA PRO A 127 -20.61 73.05 40.98
C PRO A 127 -19.71 73.83 40.01
N ALA A 128 -20.40 74.52 39.10
CA ALA A 128 -19.88 75.28 37.99
C ALA A 128 -18.85 76.36 38.38
N GLU A 129 -17.77 76.45 37.59
CA GLU A 129 -17.08 77.70 37.30
C GLU A 129 -16.82 77.79 35.78
N GLU A 130 -16.93 79.02 35.28
CA GLU A 130 -17.12 79.48 33.91
C GLU A 130 -15.92 79.30 32.95
N GLN A 131 -16.21 79.21 31.64
CA GLN A 131 -15.87 80.20 30.58
C GLN A 131 -16.01 79.53 29.18
N ALA A 132 -16.99 79.88 28.35
CA ALA A 132 -17.01 81.01 27.40
C ALA A 132 -15.91 80.88 26.30
N VAL A 133 -16.19 80.19 25.18
CA VAL A 133 -16.55 80.74 23.84
C VAL A 133 -15.41 81.51 23.12
N GLU A 134 -14.89 80.90 22.05
CA GLU A 134 -14.57 81.54 20.76
C GLU A 134 -14.54 80.48 19.64
N GLN A 135 -14.60 80.95 18.40
CA GLN A 135 -15.37 80.40 17.27
C GLN A 135 -14.59 79.50 16.28
N PRO A 136 -15.27 78.90 15.27
CA PRO A 136 -14.75 77.87 14.37
C PRO A 136 -14.21 78.42 13.04
N GLU A 137 -13.30 77.69 12.39
CA GLU A 137 -12.95 77.89 10.97
C GLU A 137 -13.15 76.61 10.15
N GLU A 138 -13.91 76.79 9.06
CA GLU A 138 -14.19 75.85 7.98
C GLU A 138 -12.92 75.41 7.22
N LEU A 139 -12.94 74.20 6.65
CA LEU A 139 -12.44 73.93 5.29
C LEU A 139 -12.99 72.60 4.75
N GLN A 140 -14.13 72.73 4.05
CA GLN A 140 -14.55 72.14 2.76
C GLN A 140 -14.02 70.76 2.34
N ILE A 141 -14.88 69.72 2.27
CA ILE A 141 -15.70 69.25 1.10
C ILE A 141 -14.91 68.48 0.04
N GLY A 142 -15.35 67.23 -0.22
CA GLY A 142 -14.94 66.45 -1.39
C GLY A 142 -15.46 65.00 -1.41
N GLU A 143 -16.78 64.83 -1.50
CA GLU A 143 -17.44 63.55 -1.82
C GLU A 143 -16.98 62.99 -3.19
N LYS A 144 -16.71 61.67 -3.28
CA LYS A 144 -17.29 60.85 -4.35
C LYS A 144 -17.22 59.35 -4.10
N GLU A 145 -18.42 58.83 -3.99
CA GLU A 145 -18.94 57.47 -4.11
C GLU A 145 -18.45 56.69 -5.36
N LYS A 146 -18.66 55.36 -5.30
CA LYS A 146 -18.90 54.38 -6.40
C LYS A 146 -17.78 53.41 -6.82
N GLN A 147 -17.90 52.18 -6.31
CA GLN A 147 -17.68 50.91 -7.03
C GLN A 147 -18.61 50.83 -8.28
N PRO A 148 -18.33 50.04 -9.35
CA PRO A 148 -18.35 48.56 -9.28
C PRO A 148 -17.42 47.79 -10.26
N ALA A 149 -17.58 46.47 -10.21
CA ALA A 149 -16.87 45.35 -10.84
C ALA A 149 -16.98 45.21 -12.38
N ALA A 150 -16.05 44.42 -12.96
CA ALA A 150 -16.17 43.47 -14.09
C ALA A 150 -14.75 43.24 -14.69
N GLU A 151 -14.16 42.04 -14.59
CA GLU A 151 -14.14 40.96 -15.60
C GLU A 151 -13.36 41.27 -16.89
N ASP A 152 -12.24 40.55 -17.09
CA ASP A 152 -11.68 40.13 -18.39
C ASP A 152 -10.62 39.03 -18.10
N ILE A 153 -11.01 37.76 -18.02
CA ILE A 153 -11.06 36.73 -19.08
C ILE A 153 -9.68 36.23 -19.55
N ALA A 154 -9.58 34.91 -19.46
CA ALA A 154 -8.49 34.03 -19.82
C ALA A 154 -8.04 34.11 -21.29
N SER A 155 -6.82 33.63 -21.55
CA SER A 155 -6.53 32.83 -22.75
C SER A 155 -5.36 31.88 -22.50
N GLU A 156 -5.69 30.60 -22.67
CA GLU A 156 -4.82 29.43 -22.72
C GLU A 156 -3.79 29.52 -23.85
N ALA A 157 -2.62 28.90 -23.65
CA ALA A 157 -1.89 28.20 -24.72
C ALA A 157 -0.87 27.22 -24.13
N THR A 158 -1.15 25.94 -24.34
CA THR A 158 -0.33 24.73 -24.16
C THR A 158 0.89 24.69 -25.10
N MET A 159 2.02 24.11 -24.65
CA MET A 159 2.91 23.13 -25.35
C MET A 159 4.27 23.09 -24.64
N GLU A 160 4.68 21.97 -24.02
CA GLU A 160 5.27 20.76 -24.62
C GLU A 160 6.80 20.87 -24.85
N THR A 161 7.53 20.03 -24.09
CA THR A 161 8.90 19.51 -24.31
C THR A 161 10.08 20.47 -24.44
N SER A 162 10.98 20.44 -23.45
CA SER A 162 12.42 20.25 -23.70
C SER A 162 13.21 20.01 -22.40
N ARG A 163 13.72 18.79 -22.25
CA ARG A 163 14.81 18.42 -21.33
C ARG A 163 16.04 19.30 -21.58
N PRO A 164 16.86 19.54 -20.54
CA PRO A 164 18.30 19.51 -20.73
C PRO A 164 18.95 18.42 -19.89
N LEU A 165 19.74 17.58 -20.57
CA LEU A 165 20.70 16.66 -19.98
C LEU A 165 21.65 17.41 -19.03
N ARG A 166 21.83 16.91 -17.81
CA ARG A 166 23.05 17.18 -17.04
C ARG A 166 23.71 15.86 -16.62
N LYS A 167 24.74 15.57 -17.41
CA LYS A 167 26.04 14.94 -17.13
C LYS A 167 26.18 14.26 -15.76
N VAL A 168 26.46 12.96 -15.86
CA VAL A 168 27.14 12.13 -14.87
C VAL A 168 28.44 12.82 -14.44
N SER A 169 28.65 12.96 -13.13
CA SER A 169 29.97 13.14 -12.53
C SER A 169 29.96 12.45 -11.17
N GLU A 170 30.96 11.60 -10.97
CA GLU A 170 31.20 10.74 -9.80
C GLU A 170 31.07 11.45 -8.45
N PRO A 171 30.73 10.73 -7.36
CA PRO A 171 30.74 11.27 -6.00
C PRO A 171 32.17 11.25 -5.43
N ASP A 172 32.87 12.37 -5.61
CA ASP A 172 34.12 12.66 -4.91
C ASP A 172 33.82 12.80 -3.40
N HIS A 173 34.54 12.02 -2.62
CA HIS A 173 34.45 11.98 -1.16
C HIS A 173 35.24 13.13 -0.57
N GLY A 174 34.57 14.02 0.18
CA GLY A 174 35.20 14.71 1.30
C GLY A 174 35.17 16.23 1.29
N ALA A 175 34.77 16.76 2.46
CA ALA A 175 34.93 18.12 2.96
C ALA A 175 34.10 19.23 2.25
N ALA A 176 32.93 19.62 2.80
CA ALA A 176 32.77 20.72 3.79
C ALA A 176 33.17 22.10 3.22
N GLN A 177 32.37 23.18 3.14
CA GLN A 177 31.08 23.60 3.68
C GLN A 177 30.62 24.85 2.88
N ALA A 178 29.32 25.06 2.70
CA ALA A 178 28.67 26.37 2.87
C ALA A 178 27.15 26.27 2.59
N GLY A 179 26.32 26.39 3.63
CA GLY A 179 24.97 26.95 3.47
C GLY A 179 23.76 26.02 3.42
N ARG A 180 23.86 24.73 3.75
CA ARG A 180 22.66 23.92 4.03
C ARG A 180 22.74 23.30 5.40
N LYS A 181 21.67 23.53 6.18
CA LYS A 181 21.41 23.03 7.53
C LYS A 181 21.98 21.62 7.66
N ILE A 182 22.87 21.44 8.63
CA ILE A 182 23.41 20.13 9.01
C ILE A 182 22.19 19.26 9.31
N ARG A 183 21.80 18.42 8.35
CA ARG A 183 20.95 17.27 8.66
C ARG A 183 21.85 16.45 9.56
N THR A 184 21.49 16.39 10.84
CA THR A 184 22.00 15.38 11.74
C THR A 184 21.91 14.07 10.98
N VAL A 185 23.06 13.48 10.64
CA VAL A 185 23.11 12.09 10.22
C VAL A 185 22.64 11.35 11.46
N THR A 186 21.34 11.03 11.51
CA THR A 186 20.83 10.05 12.45
C THR A 186 21.76 8.85 12.26
N PRO A 187 22.46 8.36 13.29
CA PRO A 187 23.26 7.16 13.14
C PRO A 187 22.31 6.10 12.57
N CYS A 188 22.56 5.68 11.33
CA CYS A 188 21.81 4.59 10.74
C CYS A 188 21.95 3.45 11.71
N ASP A 189 20.82 2.96 12.21
CA ASP A 189 20.83 1.87 13.17
C ASP A 189 21.52 0.69 12.47
N MET A 190 22.72 0.34 12.92
CA MET A 190 23.52 -0.71 12.27
C MET A 190 22.76 -2.04 12.29
N THR A 191 21.86 -2.20 13.26
CA THR A 191 20.93 -3.33 13.36
C THR A 191 19.96 -3.38 12.17
N ALA A 192 19.45 -2.24 11.70
CA ALA A 192 18.58 -2.18 10.52
C ALA A 192 19.34 -2.46 9.21
N VAL A 193 20.61 -2.05 9.14
CA VAL A 193 21.52 -2.40 8.03
C VAL A 193 21.86 -3.90 8.05
N ASP A 194 22.04 -4.47 9.24
CA ASP A 194 22.29 -5.91 9.41
C ASP A 194 21.04 -6.75 9.07
N GLU A 195 19.83 -6.28 9.42
CA GLU A 195 18.58 -6.97 9.08
C GLU A 195 18.27 -6.93 7.59
N THR A 196 18.52 -5.80 6.92
CA THR A 196 18.35 -5.67 5.46
C THR A 196 19.37 -6.50 4.69
N SER A 197 20.64 -6.53 5.13
CA SER A 197 21.66 -7.43 4.56
C SER A 197 21.36 -8.90 4.83
N MET A 198 20.82 -9.26 6.01
CA MET A 198 20.32 -10.62 6.29
C MET A 198 19.11 -10.99 5.43
N TYR A 199 18.24 -10.04 5.09
CA TYR A 199 17.11 -10.28 4.20
C TYR A 199 17.57 -10.55 2.76
N VAL A 200 18.55 -9.78 2.29
CA VAL A 200 19.16 -9.97 0.97
C VAL A 200 19.92 -11.29 0.90
N SER A 201 20.69 -11.68 1.92
CA SER A 201 21.40 -12.98 1.94
C SER A 201 20.43 -14.17 1.89
N LYS A 202 19.35 -14.14 2.67
CA LYS A 202 18.35 -15.21 2.72
C LYS A 202 17.61 -15.42 1.40
N ARG A 203 17.32 -14.34 0.66
CA ARG A 203 16.66 -14.42 -0.66
C ARG A 203 17.62 -14.67 -1.82
N CYS A 204 18.85 -14.15 -1.73
CA CYS A 204 19.87 -14.29 -2.77
C CYS A 204 20.58 -15.65 -2.69
N GLY A 205 20.55 -16.33 -1.53
CA GLY A 205 21.20 -17.62 -1.29
C GLY A 205 22.73 -17.55 -1.37
N CYS A 206 23.28 -16.35 -1.50
CA CYS A 206 24.71 -16.10 -1.51
C CYS A 206 25.11 -15.84 -0.06
N ASP A 207 25.97 -16.69 0.49
CA ASP A 207 26.66 -16.36 1.72
C ASP A 207 27.42 -15.05 1.48
N ILE A 208 27.06 -13.98 2.20
CA ILE A 208 27.71 -12.66 2.11
C ILE A 208 29.08 -12.75 2.78
N GLY A 209 29.97 -13.56 2.20
CA GLY A 209 31.39 -13.52 2.50
C GLY A 209 32.00 -12.20 2.01
N GLU A 210 33.19 -11.87 2.49
CA GLU A 210 33.91 -10.62 2.17
C GLU A 210 34.17 -10.42 0.66
N GLU A 211 34.02 -11.46 -0.17
CA GLU A 211 34.18 -11.42 -1.63
C GLU A 211 32.85 -11.28 -2.40
N HIS A 212 31.68 -11.23 -1.74
CA HIS A 212 30.40 -11.09 -2.42
C HIS A 212 30.09 -9.62 -2.75
N ASN A 213 29.89 -9.32 -4.03
CA ASN A 213 29.49 -7.99 -4.48
C ASN A 213 28.01 -8.01 -4.93
N GLU A 214 27.16 -7.41 -4.08
CA GLU A 214 25.70 -7.31 -4.25
C GLU A 214 25.30 -6.67 -5.59
N ASN A 215 26.11 -5.72 -6.10
CA ASN A 215 25.85 -5.03 -7.38
C ASN A 215 26.18 -5.88 -8.62
N SER A 216 26.92 -6.98 -8.44
CA SER A 216 27.30 -7.90 -9.51
C SER A 216 26.47 -9.19 -9.53
N CYS A 217 25.80 -9.52 -8.42
CA CYS A 217 25.00 -10.73 -8.32
C CYS A 217 23.66 -10.57 -9.04
N PRO A 218 23.34 -11.41 -10.05
CA PRO A 218 22.10 -11.30 -10.81
C PRO A 218 20.86 -11.59 -9.95
N VAL A 219 21.01 -12.34 -8.86
CA VAL A 219 19.93 -12.63 -7.93
C VAL A 219 19.69 -11.41 -7.03
N CYS A 220 20.74 -10.83 -6.44
CA CYS A 220 20.62 -9.69 -5.54
C CYS A 220 20.13 -8.41 -6.26
N ARG A 221 20.43 -8.23 -7.56
CA ARG A 221 19.88 -7.13 -8.38
C ARG A 221 18.39 -7.26 -8.70
N CYS A 222 17.85 -8.47 -8.63
CA CYS A 222 16.45 -8.77 -8.89
C CYS A 222 15.61 -8.80 -7.60
N ILE A 223 16.23 -8.65 -6.43
CA ILE A 223 15.51 -8.53 -5.16
C ILE A 223 15.00 -7.09 -5.06
N ASP A 224 13.68 -6.94 -5.15
CA ASP A 224 13.02 -5.67 -4.92
C ASP A 224 13.04 -5.34 -3.42
N LEU A 225 13.80 -4.31 -3.05
CA LEU A 225 13.91 -3.81 -1.68
C LEU A 225 12.71 -2.95 -1.27
N SER A 226 11.79 -2.64 -2.18
CA SER A 226 10.54 -1.95 -1.84
C SER A 226 9.57 -2.83 -1.03
N ASP A 227 9.78 -4.14 -1.07
CA ASP A 227 9.04 -5.16 -0.32
C ASP A 227 9.74 -5.54 1.01
N ALA A 228 10.91 -4.95 1.29
CA ALA A 228 11.52 -5.04 2.60
C ALA A 228 10.74 -4.14 3.57
N PRO A 229 10.44 -4.61 4.80
CA PRO A 229 9.75 -3.77 5.77
C PRO A 229 10.55 -2.48 5.95
N LEU A 230 9.92 -1.33 5.71
CA LEU A 230 10.54 -0.03 5.95
C LEU A 230 10.85 0.06 7.46
N LEU A 231 12.11 -0.19 7.81
CA LEU A 231 12.62 -0.07 9.16
C LEU A 231 12.60 1.43 9.51
N ASN A 232 11.70 1.84 10.40
CA ASN A 232 11.62 3.17 10.99
C ASN A 232 12.52 3.26 12.22
#